data_AF-A0ABD3KWL7-F1
#
_entry.id   AF-A0ABD3KWL7-F1
#
_cell.length_a   1.000
_cell.length_b   1.000
_cell.length_c   1.000
_cell.angle_alpha   90.00
_cell.angle_beta   90.00
_cell.angle_gamma   90.00
#
_symmetry.space_group_name_H-M   'P 1'
#
loop_
_entity.id
_entity.type
_entity.pdbx_description
1 polymer ?
#
loop_
_entity_poly.entity_id
_entity_poly.type
_entity_poly.pdbx_seq_one_letter_code
_entity_poly.pdbx_strand_id
1 'polypeptide(L)'
;MARSGFVAFLLLASVVAALSVRVKRTDPASETLDYLIDCASKLTGNCGEDIFFNIFTKQRRITPACCKKLVSIGKQCHESMVGFIILSPSFSKNASITVPRSKKVWNKCVLLAKEAPTLP
;
A
#
# COMPACT_ATOMS: atom_id res chain seq x y z
N MET A 1 -19.69 -50.46 -33.26
CA MET A 1 -20.23 -49.13 -32.91
C MET A 1 -19.75 -48.78 -31.50
N ALA A 2 -18.89 -47.78 -31.32
CA ALA A 2 -18.54 -47.17 -30.01
C ALA A 2 -17.39 -46.13 -30.06
N ARG A 3 -16.76 -45.87 -31.21
CA ARG A 3 -15.58 -44.96 -31.27
C ARG A 3 -15.94 -43.48 -31.49
N SER A 4 -17.17 -43.19 -31.95
CA SER A 4 -17.59 -41.84 -32.33
C SER A 4 -18.04 -41.00 -31.13
N GLY A 5 -18.66 -41.60 -30.10
CA GLY A 5 -19.14 -40.87 -28.92
C GLY A 5 -18.03 -40.40 -27.97
N PHE A 6 -16.96 -41.17 -27.83
CA PHE A 6 -15.82 -40.82 -26.96
C PHE A 6 -15.05 -39.61 -27.48
N VAL A 7 -14.88 -39.50 -28.80
CA VAL A 7 -14.20 -38.35 -29.43
C VAL A 7 -15.03 -37.07 -29.25
N ALA A 8 -16.35 -37.14 -29.40
CA ALA A 8 -17.23 -36.00 -29.17
C ALA A 8 -17.24 -35.53 -27.70
N PHE A 9 -17.24 -36.47 -26.74
CA PHE A 9 -17.16 -36.16 -25.30
C PHE A 9 -15.83 -35.52 -24.91
N LEU A 10 -14.71 -35.99 -25.46
CA LEU A 10 -13.39 -35.41 -25.20
C LEU A 10 -13.26 -33.99 -25.77
N LEU A 11 -13.84 -33.71 -26.94
CA LEU A 11 -13.85 -32.37 -27.53
C LEU A 11 -14.74 -31.38 -26.77
N LEU A 12 -15.85 -31.83 -26.17
CA LEU A 12 -16.69 -30.97 -25.34
C LEU A 12 -16.02 -30.67 -23.99
N ALA A 13 -15.38 -31.65 -23.36
CA ALA A 13 -14.68 -31.48 -22.10
C ALA A 13 -13.51 -30.47 -22.20
N SER A 14 -12.80 -30.46 -23.34
CA SER A 14 -11.70 -29.51 -23.57
C SER A 14 -12.18 -28.07 -23.76
N VAL A 15 -13.35 -27.86 -24.39
CA VAL A 15 -13.96 -26.53 -24.52
C VAL A 15 -14.45 -25.99 -23.16
N VAL A 16 -15.01 -26.84 -22.30
CA VAL A 16 -15.44 -26.44 -20.94
C VAL A 16 -14.24 -26.04 -20.07
N ALA A 17 -13.12 -26.77 -20.17
CA ALA A 17 -11.88 -26.41 -19.49
C ALA A 17 -11.28 -25.09 -20.01
N ALA A 18 -11.35 -24.84 -21.33
CA ALA A 18 -10.86 -23.60 -21.94
C ALA A 18 -11.73 -22.36 -21.62
N LEU A 19 -13.03 -22.53 -21.41
CA LEU A 19 -13.96 -21.42 -21.09
C LEU A 19 -14.00 -21.07 -19.60
N SER A 20 -13.51 -21.95 -18.72
CA SER A 20 -13.56 -21.78 -17.26
C SER A 20 -12.36 -21.02 -16.68
N VAL A 21 -11.27 -20.87 -17.44
CA VAL A 21 -10.13 -20.02 -17.02
C VAL A 21 -10.42 -18.58 -17.41
N ARG A 22 -11.37 -17.94 -16.73
CA ARG A 22 -11.32 -16.47 -16.60
C ARG A 22 -10.11 -16.16 -15.73
N VAL A 23 -8.95 -16.00 -16.34
CA VAL A 23 -7.89 -15.21 -15.70
C VAL A 23 -8.55 -13.86 -15.44
N LYS A 24 -8.90 -13.58 -14.18
CA LYS A 24 -9.27 -12.23 -13.77
C LYS A 24 -8.05 -11.40 -14.13
N ARG A 25 -8.14 -10.64 -15.22
CA ARG A 25 -7.07 -9.76 -15.65
C ARG A 25 -6.93 -8.73 -14.55
N THR A 26 -6.07 -9.00 -13.57
CA THR A 26 -5.71 -8.01 -12.57
C THR A 26 -5.00 -6.90 -13.33
N ASP A 27 -5.60 -5.73 -13.32
CA ASP A 27 -4.97 -4.53 -13.84
C ASP A 27 -3.85 -4.17 -12.86
N PRO A 28 -2.57 -4.08 -13.28
CA PRO A 28 -1.46 -3.68 -12.41
C PRO A 28 -1.72 -2.36 -11.66
N ALA A 29 -2.51 -1.44 -12.24
CA ALA A 29 -2.91 -0.22 -11.59
C ALA A 29 -3.86 -0.47 -10.41
N SER A 30 -4.79 -1.43 -10.55
CA SER A 30 -5.72 -1.82 -9.49
C SER A 30 -5.00 -2.49 -8.31
N GLU A 31 -4.06 -3.41 -8.58
CA GLU A 31 -3.25 -4.06 -7.53
C GLU A 31 -2.40 -3.05 -6.77
N THR A 32 -1.84 -2.05 -7.48
CA THR A 32 -1.07 -0.97 -6.85
C THR A 32 -1.95 -0.12 -5.94
N LEU A 33 -3.16 0.21 -6.37
CA LEU A 33 -4.09 1.00 -5.56
C LEU A 33 -4.57 0.24 -4.33
N ASP A 34 -4.90 -1.04 -4.48
CA ASP A 34 -5.32 -1.91 -3.38
C ASP A 34 -4.23 -2.04 -2.31
N TYR A 35 -2.97 -2.17 -2.73
CA TYR A 35 -1.82 -2.16 -1.81
C TYR A 35 -1.71 -0.85 -1.03
N LEU A 36 -1.88 0.29 -1.70
CA LEU A 36 -1.82 1.61 -1.04
C LEU A 36 -2.98 1.82 -0.06
N ILE A 37 -4.17 1.33 -0.40
CA ILE A 37 -5.35 1.35 0.48
C ILE A 37 -5.10 0.50 1.72
N ASP A 38 -4.56 -0.71 1.57
CA ASP A 38 -4.18 -1.57 2.70
C ASP A 38 -3.17 -0.88 3.62
N CYS A 39 -2.11 -0.27 3.05
CA CYS A 39 -1.15 0.51 3.82
C CYS A 39 -1.80 1.65 4.61
N ALA A 40 -2.68 2.43 3.97
CA ALA A 40 -3.36 3.56 4.60
C ALA A 40 -4.33 3.12 5.69
N SER A 41 -5.06 2.01 5.48
CA SER A 41 -6.05 1.48 6.42
C SER A 41 -5.45 1.11 7.78
N LYS A 42 -4.17 0.74 7.81
CA LYS A 42 -3.44 0.37 9.02
C LYS A 42 -3.00 1.59 9.86
N LEU A 43 -3.02 2.80 9.30
CA LEU A 43 -2.76 4.05 10.04
C LEU A 43 -4.03 4.58 10.70
N THR A 44 -4.55 3.84 11.68
CA THR A 44 -5.82 4.14 12.35
C THR A 44 -5.78 5.39 13.24
N GLY A 45 -6.94 6.03 13.42
CA GLY A 45 -7.09 7.30 14.14
C GLY A 45 -6.50 8.48 13.36
N ASN A 46 -6.05 9.52 14.06
CA ASN A 46 -5.50 10.72 13.41
C ASN A 46 -4.06 10.54 12.89
N CYS A 47 -3.46 9.35 13.06
CA CYS A 47 -2.05 9.15 12.73
C CYS A 47 -1.73 9.33 11.25
N GLY A 48 -2.58 8.83 10.35
CA GLY A 48 -2.38 9.05 8.91
C GLY A 48 -2.42 10.53 8.55
N GLU A 49 -3.37 11.27 9.13
CA GLU A 49 -3.54 12.71 8.92
C GLU A 49 -2.34 13.51 9.45
N ASP A 50 -1.91 13.24 10.69
CA ASP A 50 -0.80 13.93 11.33
C ASP A 50 0.53 13.69 10.59
N ILE A 51 0.77 12.46 10.13
CA ILE A 51 1.95 12.10 9.34
C ILE A 51 1.91 12.83 7.99
N PHE A 52 0.76 12.82 7.31
CA PHE A 52 0.57 13.50 6.04
C PHE A 52 0.85 15.01 6.16
N PHE A 53 0.18 15.72 7.08
CA PHE A 53 0.39 17.16 7.23
C PHE A 53 1.80 17.50 7.70
N ASN A 54 2.43 16.65 8.51
CA ASN A 54 3.83 16.88 8.90
C ASN A 54 4.77 16.81 7.70
N ILE A 55 4.57 15.84 6.80
CA ILE A 55 5.42 15.65 5.63
C ILE A 55 5.13 16.70 4.56
N PHE A 56 3.86 16.94 4.22
CA PHE A 56 3.51 17.71 3.02
C PHE A 56 3.27 19.19 3.31
N THR A 57 2.75 19.55 4.48
CA THR A 57 2.47 20.95 4.85
C THR A 57 3.35 21.46 5.98
N LYS A 58 4.18 20.60 6.59
CA LYS A 58 5.03 20.93 7.75
C LYS A 58 4.21 21.32 8.99
N GLN A 59 2.94 20.94 9.01
CA GLN A 59 2.00 21.19 10.11
C GLN A 59 1.83 19.93 10.96
N ARG A 60 1.26 20.09 12.15
CA ARG A 60 1.00 19.01 13.10
C ARG A 60 2.27 18.31 13.63
N ARG A 61 2.15 17.70 14.81
CA ARG A 61 3.23 16.95 15.45
C ARG A 61 2.89 15.47 15.40
N ILE A 62 3.87 14.63 15.09
CA ILE A 62 3.72 13.18 15.13
C ILE A 62 4.02 12.71 16.55
N THR A 63 3.04 12.06 17.17
CA THR A 63 3.18 11.51 18.53
C THR A 63 3.99 10.21 18.52
N PRO A 64 4.59 9.79 19.65
CA PRO A 64 5.26 8.49 19.75
C PRO A 64 4.33 7.31 19.41
N ALA A 65 3.05 7.39 19.82
CA ALA A 65 2.04 6.38 19.46
C ALA A 65 1.83 6.28 17.94
N CYS A 66 1.74 7.41 17.23
CA CYS A 66 1.66 7.40 15.76
C CYS A 66 2.96 6.93 15.11
N CYS A 67 4.12 7.21 15.70
CA CYS A 67 5.38 6.64 15.23
C CYS A 67 5.43 5.11 15.36
N LYS A 68 4.92 4.54 16.47
CA LYS A 68 4.83 3.09 16.64
C LYS A 68 3.95 2.45 15.56
N LYS A 69 2.80 3.05 15.25
CA LYS A 69 1.93 2.61 14.14
C LYS A 69 2.61 2.73 12.78
N LEU A 70 3.26 3.86 12.49
CA LEU A 70 3.97 4.05 11.23
C LEU A 70 5.08 2.99 11.04
N VAL A 71 5.84 2.71 12.10
CA VAL A 71 6.88 1.68 12.05
C VAL A 71 6.25 0.28 11.90
N SER A 72 5.13 -0.01 12.54
CA SER A 72 4.48 -1.33 12.46
C SER A 72 3.92 -1.65 11.08
N ILE A 73 3.47 -0.66 10.30
CA ILE A 73 3.02 -0.90 8.91
C ILE A 73 4.19 -1.13 7.94
N GLY A 74 5.41 -0.77 8.36
CA GLY A 74 6.63 -1.01 7.59
C GLY A 74 7.03 0.13 6.66
N LYS A 75 8.33 0.16 6.37
CA LYS A 75 8.99 1.20 5.59
C LYS A 75 8.43 1.29 4.17
N GLN A 76 8.19 0.13 3.56
CA GLN A 76 7.69 0.05 2.19
C GLN A 76 6.31 0.71 2.06
N CYS A 77 5.38 0.44 2.98
CA CYS A 77 4.07 1.11 2.98
C CYS A 77 4.22 2.63 3.05
N HIS A 78 5.07 3.12 3.97
CA HIS A 78 5.34 4.55 4.09
C HIS A 78 5.90 5.16 2.80
N GLU A 79 6.93 4.54 2.22
CA GLU A 79 7.58 5.04 1.01
C GLU A 79 6.66 4.96 -0.21
N SER A 80 5.88 3.90 -0.36
CA SER A 80 4.90 3.74 -1.44
C SER A 80 3.79 4.78 -1.35
N MET A 81 3.23 5.04 -0.16
CA MET A 81 2.22 6.09 0.01
C MET A 81 2.78 7.49 -0.31
N VAL A 82 3.98 7.82 0.18
CA VAL A 82 4.63 9.10 -0.14
C VAL A 82 4.92 9.21 -1.64
N GLY A 83 5.42 8.13 -2.23
CA GLY A 83 5.70 8.02 -3.67
C GLY A 83 4.46 8.27 -4.50
N PHE A 84 3.32 7.67 -4.13
CA PHE A 84 2.05 7.91 -4.80
C PHE A 84 1.58 9.36 -4.69
N ILE A 85 1.66 9.96 -3.49
CA ILE A 85 1.22 11.35 -3.26
C ILE A 85 2.04 12.34 -4.10
N ILE A 86 3.35 12.16 -4.23
CA ILE A 86 4.20 13.08 -5.02
C ILE A 86 3.98 12.96 -6.53
N LEU A 87 3.30 11.92 -7.03
CA LEU A 87 2.88 11.85 -8.42
C LEU A 87 1.67 12.75 -8.70
N SER A 88 0.92 13.14 -7.65
CA SER A 88 -0.21 14.06 -7.80
C SER A 88 0.28 15.48 -8.17
N PRO A 89 -0.40 16.18 -9.10
CA PRO A 89 -0.07 17.56 -9.47
C PRO A 89 0.01 18.54 -8.29
N SER A 90 -0.76 18.30 -7.23
CA SER A 90 -0.79 19.14 -6.03
C SER A 90 0.50 19.07 -5.20
N PHE A 91 1.27 17.98 -5.31
CA PHE A 91 2.44 17.73 -4.46
C PHE A 91 3.75 17.54 -5.24
N SER A 92 3.68 17.26 -6.54
CA SER A 92 4.85 16.96 -7.39
C SER A 92 5.89 18.09 -7.39
N LYS A 93 5.45 19.36 -7.43
CA LYS A 93 6.33 20.54 -7.41
C LYS A 93 7.23 20.62 -6.16
N ASN A 94 6.79 20.02 -5.05
CA ASN A 94 7.50 20.05 -3.77
C ASN A 94 8.17 18.73 -3.41
N ALA A 95 8.23 17.75 -4.33
CA ALA A 95 8.80 16.43 -4.08
C ALA A 95 10.25 16.48 -3.58
N SER A 96 11.06 17.41 -4.09
CA SER A 96 12.44 17.65 -3.64
C SER A 96 12.56 18.05 -2.17
N ILE A 97 11.48 18.57 -1.57
CA ILE A 97 11.39 18.97 -0.17
C ILE A 97 10.69 17.91 0.67
N THR A 98 9.58 17.34 0.18
CA THR A 98 8.72 16.43 0.94
C THR A 98 9.31 15.03 1.05
N VAL A 99 10.03 14.53 0.03
CA VAL A 99 10.68 13.21 0.08
C VAL A 99 11.81 13.16 1.13
N PRO A 100 12.76 14.13 1.20
CA PRO A 100 13.71 14.15 2.30
C PRO A 100 13.04 14.29 3.67
N ARG A 101 11.93 15.02 3.76
CA ARG A 101 11.17 15.17 5.00
C ARG A 101 10.51 13.86 5.43
N SER A 102 9.93 13.10 4.51
CA SER A 102 9.34 11.79 4.83
C SER A 102 10.38 10.79 5.35
N LYS A 103 11.61 10.83 4.82
CA LYS A 103 12.73 10.04 5.33
C LYS A 103 13.13 10.45 6.75
N LYS A 104 13.17 11.76 7.04
CA LYS A 104 13.42 12.28 8.40
C LYS A 104 12.35 11.82 9.39
N VAL A 105 11.06 11.87 8.98
CA VAL A 105 9.94 11.37 9.78
C VAL A 105 10.10 9.87 10.07
N TRP A 106 10.39 9.06 9.05
CA TRP A 106 10.60 7.63 9.21
C TRP A 106 11.72 7.34 10.23
N ASN A 107 12.89 7.94 10.04
CA ASN A 107 14.05 7.72 10.92
C ASN A 107 13.75 8.15 12.37
N LYS A 108 13.09 9.30 12.55
CA LYS A 108 12.64 9.74 13.87
C LYS A 108 11.69 8.72 14.50
N CYS A 109 10.72 8.21 13.75
CA CYS A 109 9.77 7.24 14.27
C CYS A 109 10.40 5.89 14.60
N VAL A 110 11.41 5.43 13.85
CA VAL A 110 12.19 4.24 14.19
C VAL A 110 12.89 4.39 15.54
N LEU A 111 13.40 5.57 15.87
CA LEU A 111 13.99 5.83 17.19
C LEU A 111 12.94 5.82 18.30
N LEU A 112 11.84 6.57 18.12
CA LEU A 112 10.76 6.66 19.12
C LEU A 112 9.98 5.36 19.32
N ALA A 113 9.95 4.48 18.32
CA ALA A 113 9.33 3.16 18.46
C ALA A 113 10.19 2.19 19.28
N LYS A 114 11.52 2.41 19.33
CA LYS A 114 12.47 1.63 20.13
C LYS A 114 12.52 2.10 21.58
N GLU A 115 12.16 3.34 21.85
CA GLU A 115 11.99 3.85 23.20
C GLU A 115 10.81 3.11 23.86
N ALA A 116 11.13 2.24 24.84
CA ALA A 116 10.14 1.63 25.71
C ALA A 116 9.28 2.72 26.38
N PRO A 117 8.02 2.45 26.75
CA PRO A 117 7.24 3.42 27.51
C PRO A 117 7.99 3.71 28.82
N THR A 118 8.65 4.87 28.91
CA THR A 118 9.04 5.43 30.20
C THR A 118 7.76 5.94 30.83
N LEU A 119 7.20 5.14 31.73
CA LEU A 119 6.13 5.56 32.63
C LEU A 119 6.67 6.72 33.50
N PRO A 120 5.95 7.85 33.63
CA PRO A 120 6.16 8.76 34.75
C PRO A 120 5.73 8.11 36.07
#